data_AF-A0A928DRU0-F1
#
_entry.id   AF-A0A928DRU0-F1
#
_cell.length_a   1.000
_cell.length_b   1.000
_cell.length_c   1.000
_cell.angle_alpha   90.00
_cell.angle_beta   90.00
_cell.angle_gamma   90.00
#
_symmetry.space_group_name_H-M   'P 1'
#
loop_
_entity.id
_entity.type
_entity.pdbx_description
1 polymer ?
#
loop_
_entity_poly.entity_id
_entity_poly.type
_entity_poly.pdbx_seq_one_letter_code
_entity_poly.pdbx_strand_id
1 'polypeptide(L)'
;MQRINSRRGGFTLLEVLVSTSVIMIGIFGIAGAIALSEQLVLNSFRADMAANCGRAALETMVTQNWMDQVRGKNNGDIVYYNWMPGQIRGRENRTADDMNGEDFNCSDHIRQNNSGVDLESNPPQYDISLNGDYTWVGTIRRISTNYCEVSAAVTCRRSTKGTEYISASVSNIRDDFGNVYIQASASSLTDEYLEDIRTGEFVYLTNSSNSSSASQAHWYQISSMYTDGGTIHMTLRGPQWIGGGSGQIFTPGGVIGAYTQIVPMQLRGGESE
;
A
#
# COMPACT_ATOMS: atom_id res chain seq x y z
N MET A 1 -65.05 -33.96 45.36
CA MET A 1 -64.42 -32.76 45.97
C MET A 1 -62.90 -32.94 45.97
N GLN A 2 -62.21 -32.41 44.95
CA GLN A 2 -60.75 -32.42 44.88
C GLN A 2 -60.22 -31.11 45.48
N ARG A 3 -59.46 -31.19 46.58
CA ARG A 3 -58.75 -30.05 47.15
C ARG A 3 -57.53 -29.75 46.28
N ILE A 4 -57.58 -28.66 45.54
CA ILE A 4 -56.42 -28.10 44.84
C ILE A 4 -55.53 -27.46 45.91
N ASN A 5 -54.51 -28.20 46.37
CA ASN A 5 -53.48 -27.64 47.24
C ASN A 5 -52.57 -26.76 46.37
N SER A 6 -52.78 -25.43 46.40
CA SER A 6 -51.83 -24.49 45.82
C SER A 6 -50.55 -24.53 46.65
N ARG A 7 -49.57 -25.33 46.22
CA ARG A 7 -48.20 -25.22 46.73
C ARG A 7 -47.69 -23.84 46.32
N ARG A 8 -47.71 -22.90 47.27
CA ARG A 8 -47.04 -21.61 47.13
C ARG A 8 -45.53 -21.86 47.17
N GLY A 9 -44.95 -22.16 46.01
CA GLY A 9 -43.50 -22.24 45.85
C GLY A 9 -42.93 -20.83 45.90
N GLY A 10 -42.23 -20.50 46.98
CA GLY A 10 -41.42 -19.28 47.02
C GLY A 10 -40.22 -19.44 46.09
N PHE A 11 -39.90 -18.41 45.32
CA PHE A 11 -38.68 -18.37 44.50
C PHE A 11 -37.47 -18.55 45.41
N THR A 12 -36.61 -19.50 45.06
CA THR A 12 -35.38 -19.73 45.82
C THR A 12 -34.38 -18.62 45.50
N LEU A 13 -33.66 -18.12 46.51
CA LEU A 13 -32.67 -17.04 46.33
C LEU A 13 -31.59 -17.41 45.30
N LEU A 14 -31.27 -18.70 45.19
CA LEU A 14 -30.33 -19.24 44.22
C LEU A 14 -30.82 -19.09 42.76
N GLU A 15 -32.11 -19.29 42.52
CA GLU A 15 -32.71 -19.12 41.19
C GLU A 15 -32.62 -17.67 40.70
N VAL A 16 -32.87 -16.70 41.59
CA VAL A 16 -32.72 -15.28 41.29
C VAL A 16 -31.25 -14.94 41.02
N LEU A 17 -30.31 -15.48 41.80
CA LEU A 17 -28.88 -15.21 41.64
C LEU A 17 -28.33 -15.79 40.32
N VAL A 18 -28.77 -17.00 39.94
CA VAL A 18 -28.45 -17.57 38.63
C VAL A 18 -29.05 -16.74 37.50
N SER A 19 -30.33 -16.33 37.61
CA SER A 19 -30.99 -15.52 36.59
C SER A 19 -30.29 -14.16 36.38
N THR A 20 -29.92 -13.48 37.47
CA THR A 20 -29.22 -12.19 37.38
C THR A 20 -27.82 -12.36 36.79
N SER A 21 -27.11 -13.45 37.12
CA SER A 21 -25.80 -13.76 36.54
C SER A 21 -25.87 -13.97 35.02
N VAL A 22 -26.86 -14.74 34.54
CA VAL A 22 -27.06 -14.96 33.09
C VAL A 22 -27.41 -13.65 32.37
N ILE A 23 -28.26 -12.82 32.97
CA ILE A 23 -28.62 -11.51 32.41
C ILE A 23 -27.38 -10.60 32.33
N MET A 24 -26.55 -10.55 33.38
CA MET A 24 -25.33 -9.76 33.38
C MET A 24 -24.35 -10.21 32.31
N ILE A 25 -24.09 -11.52 32.18
CA ILE A 25 -23.25 -12.08 31.11
C ILE A 25 -23.80 -11.71 29.72
N GLY A 26 -25.12 -11.78 29.53
CA GLY A 26 -25.78 -11.39 28.29
C GLY A 26 -25.56 -9.92 27.95
N ILE A 27 -25.74 -9.01 28.92
CA ILE A 27 -25.55 -7.56 28.73
C ILE A 27 -24.08 -7.25 28.42
N PHE A 28 -23.13 -7.85 29.15
CA PHE A 28 -21.70 -7.69 28.87
C PHE A 28 -21.32 -8.22 27.49
N GLY A 29 -21.89 -9.33 27.05
CA GLY A 29 -21.68 -9.88 25.70
C GLY A 29 -22.14 -8.92 24.60
N ILE A 30 -23.33 -8.33 24.75
CA ILE A 30 -23.87 -7.35 23.78
C ILE A 30 -23.01 -6.09 23.75
N ALA A 31 -22.61 -5.57 24.91
CA ALA A 31 -21.73 -4.39 24.99
C ALA A 31 -20.37 -4.64 24.32
N GLY A 32 -19.78 -5.83 24.53
CA GLY A 32 -18.55 -6.23 23.86
C GLY A 32 -18.69 -6.33 22.33
N ALA A 33 -19.81 -6.87 21.85
CA ALA A 33 -20.07 -6.97 20.41
C ALA A 33 -20.18 -5.59 19.74
N ILE A 34 -20.79 -4.60 20.41
CA ILE A 34 -20.89 -3.22 19.89
C ILE A 34 -19.50 -2.60 19.72
N ALA A 35 -18.64 -2.68 20.74
CA ALA A 35 -17.29 -2.12 20.67
C ALA A 35 -16.43 -2.75 19.55
N LEU A 36 -16.56 -4.06 19.34
CA LEU A 36 -15.89 -4.75 18.24
C LEU A 36 -16.44 -4.34 16.88
N SER A 37 -17.76 -4.11 16.77
CA SER A 37 -18.39 -3.69 15.52
C SER A 37 -17.93 -2.32 15.03
N GLU A 38 -17.72 -1.37 15.93
CA GLU A 38 -17.23 -0.02 15.56
C GLU A 38 -15.83 -0.09 14.94
N GLN A 39 -14.94 -0.91 15.50
CA GLN A 39 -13.59 -1.08 14.97
C GLN A 39 -13.59 -1.72 13.58
N LEU A 40 -14.44 -2.74 13.37
CA LEU A 40 -14.57 -3.40 12.07
C LEU A 40 -15.12 -2.43 11.01
N VAL A 41 -16.13 -1.63 11.37
CA VAL A 41 -16.74 -0.64 10.47
C VAL A 41 -15.76 0.48 10.12
N LEU A 42 -14.99 0.98 11.08
CA LEU A 42 -13.96 1.98 10.81
C LEU A 42 -12.84 1.43 9.90
N ASN A 43 -12.43 0.18 10.11
CA ASN A 43 -11.44 -0.47 9.28
C ASN A 43 -11.96 -0.70 7.86
N SER A 44 -13.23 -1.07 7.68
CA SER A 44 -13.83 -1.20 6.34
C SER A 44 -13.92 0.15 5.62
N PHE A 45 -14.33 1.21 6.32
CA PHE A 45 -14.36 2.55 5.72
C PHE A 45 -12.97 3.03 5.29
N ARG A 46 -11.93 2.77 6.10
CA ARG A 46 -10.54 3.10 5.73
C ARG A 46 -10.09 2.32 4.50
N ALA A 47 -10.43 1.03 4.42
CA ALA A 47 -10.11 0.20 3.26
C ALA A 47 -10.83 0.68 1.99
N ASP A 48 -12.10 1.09 2.10
CA ASP A 48 -12.88 1.62 0.97
C ASP A 48 -12.33 2.98 0.50
N MET A 49 -11.98 3.87 1.43
CA MET A 49 -11.34 5.15 1.11
C MET A 49 -9.98 4.94 0.44
N ALA A 50 -9.17 4.01 0.97
CA ALA A 50 -7.91 3.61 0.36
C ALA A 50 -8.10 3.11 -1.07
N ALA A 51 -9.11 2.26 -1.29
CA ALA A 51 -9.43 1.71 -2.60
C ALA A 51 -9.85 2.78 -3.59
N ASN A 52 -10.68 3.73 -3.17
CA ASN A 52 -11.09 4.84 -4.02
C ASN A 52 -9.91 5.77 -4.35
N CYS A 53 -9.06 6.09 -3.38
CA CYS A 53 -7.86 6.90 -3.62
C CYS A 53 -6.88 6.19 -4.56
N GLY A 54 -6.64 4.89 -4.36
CA GLY A 54 -5.76 4.10 -5.21
C GLY A 54 -6.25 4.00 -6.64
N ARG A 55 -7.56 3.79 -6.85
CA ARG A 55 -8.17 3.78 -8.19
C ARG A 55 -8.07 5.15 -8.87
N ALA A 56 -8.35 6.23 -8.15
CA ALA A 56 -8.22 7.59 -8.68
C ALA A 56 -6.77 7.93 -9.04
N ALA A 57 -5.81 7.49 -8.22
CA ALA A 57 -4.38 7.64 -8.50
C ALA A 57 -3.99 6.91 -9.79
N LEU A 58 -4.39 5.64 -9.93
CA LEU A 58 -4.15 4.85 -11.15
C LEU A 58 -4.78 5.52 -12.39
N GLU A 59 -6.03 5.98 -12.30
CA GLU A 59 -6.70 6.68 -13.40
C GLU A 59 -5.95 7.97 -13.79
N THR A 60 -5.44 8.71 -12.80
CA THR A 60 -4.64 9.92 -13.04
C THR A 60 -3.33 9.60 -13.77
N MET A 61 -2.62 8.54 -13.35
CA MET A 61 -1.38 8.10 -14.03
C MET A 61 -1.63 7.71 -15.49
N VAL A 62 -2.77 7.07 -15.75
CA VAL A 62 -3.15 6.62 -17.09
C VAL A 62 -3.55 7.81 -17.98
N THR A 63 -4.33 8.75 -17.44
CA THR A 63 -4.89 9.87 -18.22
C THR A 63 -3.91 11.00 -18.47
N GLN A 64 -2.96 11.25 -17.56
CA GLN A 64 -1.98 12.34 -17.68
C GLN A 64 -0.78 12.02 -18.59
N ASN A 65 -0.87 11.00 -19.44
CA ASN A 65 0.20 10.57 -20.35
C ASN A 65 1.53 10.24 -19.64
N TRP A 66 1.52 9.83 -18.37
CA TRP A 66 2.78 9.47 -17.68
C TRP A 66 3.45 8.26 -18.35
N MET A 67 2.66 7.43 -19.02
CA MET A 67 3.15 6.33 -19.85
C MET A 67 4.07 6.80 -21.00
N ASP A 68 3.94 8.04 -21.49
CA ASP A 68 4.79 8.56 -22.57
C ASP A 68 6.24 8.67 -22.12
N GLN A 69 6.49 8.91 -20.84
CA GLN A 69 7.85 8.97 -20.28
C GLN A 69 8.56 7.62 -20.26
N VAL A 70 7.81 6.51 -20.34
CA VAL A 70 8.35 5.15 -20.37
C VAL A 70 8.54 4.65 -21.81
N ARG A 71 7.98 5.34 -22.84
CA ARG A 71 8.07 4.90 -24.25
C ARG A 71 9.50 4.79 -24.77
N GLY A 72 10.40 5.66 -24.31
CA GLY A 72 11.82 5.64 -24.67
C GLY A 72 12.68 4.68 -23.86
N LYS A 73 12.09 3.96 -22.88
CA LYS A 73 12.81 3.12 -21.93
C LYS A 73 12.82 1.65 -22.33
N ASN A 74 13.85 0.92 -21.88
CA ASN A 74 14.00 -0.50 -22.14
C ASN A 74 12.95 -1.31 -21.39
N ASN A 75 12.71 -2.55 -21.81
CA ASN A 75 11.77 -3.43 -21.12
C ASN A 75 12.29 -3.75 -19.70
N GLY A 76 11.44 -3.61 -18.68
CA GLY A 76 11.85 -3.76 -17.28
C GLY A 76 12.40 -2.50 -16.62
N ASP A 77 12.54 -1.38 -17.33
CA ASP A 77 12.82 -0.09 -16.70
C ASP A 77 11.61 0.34 -15.86
N ILE A 78 11.90 0.73 -14.61
CA ILE A 78 10.90 1.19 -13.64
C ILE A 78 11.06 2.69 -13.52
N VAL A 79 9.95 3.41 -13.66
CA VAL A 79 9.91 4.84 -13.36
C VAL A 79 9.11 5.02 -12.08
N TYR A 80 9.79 5.54 -11.07
CA TYR A 80 9.19 5.88 -9.79
C TYR A 80 8.54 7.25 -9.92
N TYR A 81 7.27 7.34 -9.59
CA TYR A 81 6.55 8.60 -9.52
C TYR A 81 6.18 8.85 -8.07
N ASN A 82 6.78 9.90 -7.52
CA ASN A 82 6.32 10.50 -6.29
C ASN A 82 5.66 11.84 -6.68
N TRP A 83 4.34 11.86 -6.71
CA TRP A 83 3.60 13.04 -7.15
C TRP A 83 3.21 13.85 -5.91
N MET A 84 3.39 15.18 -5.93
CA MET A 84 2.76 16.13 -5.00
C MET A 84 1.58 16.80 -5.69
N PRO A 85 0.54 17.20 -4.97
CA PRO A 85 -0.20 18.38 -5.30
C PRO A 85 0.61 19.58 -4.78
N GLY A 86 1.00 20.47 -5.68
CA GLY A 86 0.87 21.88 -5.32
C GLY A 86 -0.57 22.08 -4.84
N GLN A 87 -0.77 22.73 -3.70
CA GLN A 87 -2.08 23.08 -3.18
C GLN A 87 -3.02 23.49 -4.34
N ILE A 88 -4.05 22.70 -4.64
CA ILE A 88 -5.27 23.26 -5.24
C ILE A 88 -6.05 23.95 -4.10
N ARG A 89 -5.37 24.84 -3.37
CA ARG A 89 -5.99 25.96 -2.66
C ARG A 89 -5.58 27.20 -3.43
N GLY A 90 -6.26 27.35 -4.56
CA GLY A 90 -6.17 28.49 -5.45
C GLY A 90 -7.45 28.66 -6.26
N ARG A 91 -8.60 28.20 -5.75
CA ARG A 91 -9.91 28.76 -6.12
C ARG A 91 -10.32 29.81 -5.08
N GLU A 92 -9.38 30.68 -4.74
CA GLU A 92 -9.69 32.01 -4.23
C GLU A 92 -9.61 32.95 -5.43
N ASN A 93 -10.78 33.37 -5.93
CA ASN A 93 -11.03 34.58 -6.73
C ASN A 93 -9.84 35.18 -7.50
N ARG A 94 -9.27 34.48 -8.49
CA ARG A 94 -8.60 35.16 -9.59
C ARG A 94 -9.65 35.58 -10.60
N THR A 95 -9.92 36.88 -10.65
CA THR A 95 -10.65 37.52 -11.74
C THR A 95 -9.92 37.27 -13.06
N ALA A 96 -10.67 37.20 -14.17
CA ALA A 96 -10.21 36.74 -15.48
C ALA A 96 -9.04 37.53 -16.12
N ASP A 97 -8.51 38.56 -15.45
CA ASP A 97 -7.51 39.48 -15.98
C ASP A 97 -6.04 39.06 -15.69
N ASP A 98 -5.80 38.05 -14.85
CA ASP A 98 -4.43 37.63 -14.47
C ASP A 98 -3.86 36.45 -15.26
N MET A 99 -4.49 36.05 -16.37
CA MET A 99 -3.98 34.96 -17.24
C MET A 99 -3.18 35.49 -18.44
N ASN A 100 -2.02 36.07 -18.16
CA ASN A 100 -0.99 36.29 -19.18
C ASN A 100 0.11 35.22 -19.05
N GLY A 101 -0.06 34.13 -19.80
CA GLY A 101 1.01 33.61 -20.66
C GLY A 101 2.20 32.85 -20.07
N GLU A 102 2.12 32.28 -18.87
CA GLU A 102 3.12 31.27 -18.46
C GLU A 102 2.45 29.92 -18.26
N ASP A 103 2.57 29.07 -19.30
CA ASP A 103 2.25 27.66 -19.23
C ASP A 103 3.07 27.03 -18.10
N PHE A 104 2.38 26.48 -17.10
CA PHE A 104 3.01 25.78 -15.99
C PHE A 104 3.64 24.48 -16.53
N ASN A 105 4.92 24.57 -16.92
CA ASN A 105 5.66 23.46 -17.50
C ASN A 105 6.25 22.58 -16.39
N CYS A 106 5.57 21.47 -16.05
CA CYS A 106 6.06 20.50 -15.06
C CYS A 106 7.30 19.69 -15.52
N SER A 107 7.97 20.08 -16.62
CA SER A 107 9.03 19.31 -17.28
C SER A 107 10.46 19.59 -16.76
N ASP A 108 10.69 20.61 -15.93
CA ASP A 108 12.04 21.16 -15.75
C ASP A 108 12.92 20.51 -14.66
N HIS A 109 12.46 19.47 -13.95
CA HIS A 109 13.25 18.83 -12.87
C HIS A 109 13.41 17.31 -12.96
N ILE A 110 13.43 16.74 -14.18
CA ILE A 110 13.78 15.34 -14.41
C ILE A 110 15.30 15.23 -14.62
N ARG A 111 16.04 14.81 -13.59
CA ARG A 111 17.44 14.36 -13.76
C ARG A 111 17.45 12.92 -14.27
N GLN A 112 18.09 12.71 -15.42
CA GLN A 112 18.31 11.40 -16.04
C GLN A 112 19.56 10.76 -15.43
N ASN A 113 19.47 9.52 -14.95
CA ASN A 113 20.63 8.64 -14.79
C ASN A 113 20.49 7.44 -15.74
N ASN A 114 21.52 7.28 -16.58
CA ASN A 114 21.62 6.22 -17.61
C ASN A 114 22.47 5.02 -17.13
N SER A 115 22.73 4.86 -15.83
CA SER A 115 23.40 3.69 -15.25
C SER A 115 22.38 2.83 -14.51
N GLY A 116 22.38 1.53 -14.82
CA GLY A 116 21.32 0.59 -14.43
C GLY A 116 21.01 0.59 -12.94
N VAL A 117 19.70 0.59 -12.62
CA VAL A 117 19.09 0.37 -11.29
C VAL A 117 19.88 0.97 -10.11
N ASP A 118 20.53 2.11 -10.29
CA ASP A 118 20.95 2.95 -9.18
C ASP A 118 19.72 3.77 -8.81
N LEU A 119 18.97 3.31 -7.80
CA LEU A 119 18.11 4.20 -7.05
C LEU A 119 19.03 5.28 -6.51
N GLU A 120 18.91 6.52 -7.02
CA GLU A 120 19.48 7.65 -6.29
C GLU A 120 19.04 7.50 -4.84
N SER A 121 19.97 7.63 -3.90
CA SER A 121 19.76 7.48 -2.46
C SER A 121 18.73 8.46 -1.87
N ASN A 122 18.05 9.24 -2.71
CA ASN A 122 16.85 9.99 -2.40
C ASN A 122 16.05 10.23 -3.69
N PRO A 123 15.03 9.41 -4.03
CA PRO A 123 14.08 9.80 -5.07
C PRO A 123 13.40 11.12 -4.63
N PRO A 124 13.21 12.11 -5.52
CA PRO A 124 12.58 13.37 -5.14
C PRO A 124 11.22 13.13 -4.48
N GLN A 125 11.06 13.69 -3.29
CA GLN A 125 9.99 13.35 -2.35
C GLN A 125 8.91 14.40 -2.32
N TYR A 126 7.70 13.98 -2.65
CA TYR A 126 6.59 14.90 -2.76
C TYR A 126 5.28 14.23 -2.27
N ASP A 127 4.71 14.74 -1.17
CA ASP A 127 3.50 14.35 -0.42
C ASP A 127 2.13 14.81 -0.99
N ILE A 128 1.13 13.92 -1.06
CA ILE A 128 -0.27 14.24 -1.42
C ILE A 128 -1.15 14.04 -0.22
N SER A 129 -2.08 14.96 -0.02
CA SER A 129 -3.10 14.86 1.00
C SER A 129 -4.48 14.86 0.33
N LEU A 130 -4.98 13.67 -0.03
CA LEU A 130 -6.40 13.48 -0.32
C LEU A 130 -7.11 13.43 1.04
N ASN A 131 -7.79 14.51 1.42
CA ASN A 131 -8.47 14.71 2.73
C ASN A 131 -7.59 14.93 3.97
N GLY A 132 -6.35 15.40 3.87
CA GLY A 132 -5.50 15.55 5.08
C GLY A 132 -4.66 14.29 5.34
N ASP A 133 -5.29 13.12 5.17
CA ASP A 133 -4.85 11.90 5.83
C ASP A 133 -4.29 10.81 4.90
N TYR A 134 -4.43 10.93 3.58
CA TYR A 134 -3.99 9.90 2.63
C TYR A 134 -3.06 10.44 1.55
N THR A 135 -1.96 9.72 1.35
CA THR A 135 -0.94 9.96 0.33
C THR A 135 -0.79 8.71 -0.54
N TRP A 136 -0.15 8.79 -1.70
CA TRP A 136 0.12 7.59 -2.50
C TRP A 136 1.48 7.63 -3.18
N VAL A 137 2.03 6.45 -3.45
CA VAL A 137 3.32 6.22 -4.13
C VAL A 137 3.09 5.35 -5.35
N GLY A 138 3.59 5.78 -6.51
CA GLY A 138 3.32 5.14 -7.80
C GLY A 138 4.55 4.57 -8.48
N THR A 139 4.38 3.48 -9.21
CA THR A 139 5.39 2.96 -10.14
C THR A 139 4.76 2.65 -11.49
N ILE A 140 5.47 2.99 -12.57
CA ILE A 140 5.13 2.55 -13.93
C ILE A 140 6.29 1.71 -14.44
N ARG A 141 5.98 0.50 -14.88
CA ARG A 141 6.94 -0.47 -15.38
C ARG A 141 6.51 -0.95 -16.75
N ARG A 142 7.43 -0.93 -17.72
CA ARG A 142 7.17 -1.55 -19.02
C ARG A 142 7.24 -3.08 -18.89
N ILE A 143 6.18 -3.78 -19.27
CA ILE A 143 6.16 -5.26 -19.30
C ILE A 143 6.44 -5.78 -20.71
N SER A 144 5.94 -5.07 -21.72
CA SER A 144 6.13 -5.43 -23.13
C SER A 144 6.12 -4.18 -24.02
N THR A 145 6.22 -4.38 -25.33
CA THR A 145 6.14 -3.29 -26.32
C THR A 145 4.85 -2.49 -26.18
N ASN A 146 3.73 -3.16 -25.87
CA ASN A 146 2.38 -2.59 -25.94
C ASN A 146 1.70 -2.46 -24.57
N TYR A 147 2.35 -2.89 -23.47
CA TYR A 147 1.74 -2.89 -22.15
C TYR A 147 2.69 -2.37 -21.07
N CYS A 148 2.15 -1.53 -20.21
CA CYS A 148 2.75 -1.10 -18.95
C CYS A 148 2.00 -1.70 -17.77
N GLU A 149 2.72 -2.00 -16.71
CA GLU A 149 2.17 -2.17 -15.37
C GLU A 149 2.20 -0.80 -14.68
N VAL A 150 1.06 -0.39 -14.14
CA VAL A 150 0.93 0.80 -13.32
C VAL A 150 0.54 0.32 -11.93
N SER A 151 1.33 0.67 -10.92
CA SER A 151 1.05 0.32 -9.53
C SER A 151 0.99 1.58 -8.67
N ALA A 152 0.10 1.60 -7.69
CA ALA A 152 -0.03 2.66 -6.71
C ALA A 152 -0.24 2.04 -5.32
N ALA A 153 0.54 2.47 -4.34
CA ALA A 153 0.32 2.18 -2.92
C ALA A 153 -0.23 3.43 -2.24
N VAL A 154 -1.31 3.27 -1.48
CA VAL A 154 -1.91 4.35 -0.68
C VAL A 154 -1.39 4.22 0.73
N THR A 155 -0.92 5.32 1.31
CA THR A 155 -0.50 5.40 2.71
C THR A 155 -1.50 6.22 3.52
N CYS A 156 -1.77 5.82 4.77
CA CYS A 156 -2.45 6.69 5.72
C CYS A 156 -1.41 7.37 6.60
N ARG A 157 -1.54 8.69 6.74
CA ARG A 157 -0.88 9.51 7.75
C ARG A 157 0.61 9.17 7.88
N ARG A 158 1.41 9.69 6.95
CA ARG A 158 2.87 9.58 7.08
C ARG A 158 3.30 10.22 8.40
N SER A 159 3.99 9.44 9.24
CA SER A 159 4.82 10.02 10.29
C SER A 159 5.74 11.01 9.59
N THR A 160 5.72 12.27 10.02
CA THR A 160 6.61 13.32 9.49
C THR A 160 8.09 13.04 9.74
N LYS A 161 8.43 11.90 10.36
CA LYS A 161 9.79 11.42 10.53
C LYS A 161 10.24 10.73 9.24
N GLY A 162 10.98 11.46 8.42
CA GLY A 162 11.74 10.87 7.33
C GLY A 162 10.89 10.60 6.10
N THR A 163 11.02 11.47 5.12
CA THR A 163 10.52 11.24 3.77
C THR A 163 11.30 10.14 3.04
N GLU A 164 12.37 9.61 3.66
CA GLU A 164 13.25 8.59 3.10
C GLU A 164 12.56 7.23 3.07
N TYR A 165 12.46 6.65 1.87
CA TYR A 165 12.11 5.25 1.72
C TYR A 165 13.28 4.45 2.30
N ILE A 166 13.00 3.69 3.34
CA ILE A 166 14.03 2.79 3.86
C ILE A 166 14.09 1.60 2.90
N SER A 167 15.27 1.37 2.35
CA SER A 167 15.54 0.25 1.46
C SER A 167 16.47 -0.73 2.15
N ALA A 168 16.21 -2.03 2.01
CA ALA A 168 17.11 -3.06 2.46
C ALA A 168 17.38 -4.10 1.38
N SER A 169 18.60 -4.63 1.36
CA SER A 169 18.94 -5.73 0.48
C SER A 169 18.34 -7.02 1.01
N VAL A 170 17.66 -7.77 0.13
CA VAL A 170 17.11 -9.08 0.44
C VAL A 170 17.77 -10.16 -0.41
N SER A 171 17.70 -11.38 0.10
CA SER A 171 18.28 -12.57 -0.49
C SER A 171 17.26 -13.71 -0.45
N ASN A 172 17.55 -14.77 -1.19
CA ASN A 172 16.76 -16.00 -1.20
C ASN A 172 15.28 -15.75 -1.52
N ILE A 173 15.02 -14.81 -2.43
CA ILE A 173 13.67 -14.56 -2.93
C ILE A 173 13.23 -15.81 -3.69
N ARG A 174 12.09 -16.39 -3.32
CA ARG A 174 11.52 -17.57 -3.98
C ARG A 174 10.02 -17.63 -3.82
N ASP A 175 9.36 -18.24 -4.80
CA ASP A 175 7.95 -18.63 -4.69
C ASP A 175 7.82 -19.81 -3.71
N ASP A 176 6.86 -19.70 -2.79
CA ASP A 176 6.55 -20.66 -1.74
C ASP A 176 5.03 -20.88 -1.71
N PHE A 177 4.58 -21.74 -2.63
CA PHE A 177 3.17 -22.13 -2.80
C PHE A 177 2.20 -20.94 -3.00
N GLY A 178 2.58 -19.96 -3.83
CA GLY A 178 1.76 -18.79 -4.12
C GLY A 178 1.98 -17.62 -3.16
N ASN A 179 2.96 -17.74 -2.26
CA ASN A 179 3.52 -16.63 -1.51
C ASN A 179 4.98 -16.41 -1.93
N VAL A 180 5.55 -15.27 -1.57
CA VAL A 180 6.97 -14.97 -1.80
C VAL A 180 7.69 -15.01 -0.48
N TYR A 181 8.71 -15.86 -0.39
CA TYR A 181 9.59 -15.94 0.76
C TYR A 181 10.85 -15.11 0.50
N ILE A 182 11.27 -14.33 1.49
CA ILE A 182 12.49 -13.53 1.44
C ILE A 182 13.28 -13.62 2.74
N GLN A 183 14.60 -13.37 2.64
CA GLN A 183 15.51 -13.27 3.77
C GLN A 183 16.24 -11.92 3.72
N ALA A 184 16.07 -11.13 4.78
CA ALA A 184 16.81 -9.88 4.98
C ALA A 184 17.81 -10.06 6.13
N SER A 185 19.04 -9.58 5.99
CA SER A 185 19.96 -9.57 7.13
C SER A 185 19.49 -8.51 8.13
N ALA A 186 19.39 -8.84 9.42
CA ALA A 186 18.96 -7.87 10.43
C ALA A 186 19.95 -6.70 10.53
N SER A 187 21.23 -6.90 10.20
CA SER A 187 22.21 -5.79 10.16
C SER A 187 21.99 -4.82 9.00
N SER A 188 21.21 -5.21 7.99
CA SER A 188 20.80 -4.33 6.90
C SER A 188 19.50 -3.57 7.20
N LEU A 189 18.81 -3.92 8.30
CA LEU A 189 17.60 -3.25 8.76
C LEU A 189 17.96 -2.40 9.96
N THR A 190 17.85 -1.07 9.85
CA THR A 190 17.98 -0.20 11.02
C THR A 190 16.87 -0.49 12.03
N ASP A 191 17.07 -0.18 13.31
CA ASP A 191 16.02 -0.33 14.33
C ASP A 191 14.73 0.40 13.91
N GLU A 192 14.87 1.53 13.22
CA GLU A 192 13.77 2.30 12.61
C GLU A 192 12.99 1.49 11.57
N TYR A 193 13.67 0.68 10.75
CA TYR A 193 13.01 -0.19 9.77
C TYR A 193 12.15 -1.28 10.43
N LEU A 194 12.60 -1.80 11.57
CA LEU A 194 11.88 -2.83 12.30
C LEU A 194 10.60 -2.29 12.96
N GLU A 195 10.52 -0.98 13.21
CA GLU A 195 9.30 -0.36 13.74
C GLU A 195 8.17 -0.33 12.70
N ASP A 196 8.54 -0.14 11.43
CA ASP A 196 7.65 0.03 10.27
C ASP A 196 7.29 -1.29 9.58
N ILE A 197 8.09 -2.34 9.76
CA ILE A 197 7.78 -3.67 9.22
C ILE A 197 6.97 -4.48 10.22
N ARG A 198 5.71 -4.78 9.86
CA ARG A 198 4.82 -5.63 10.67
C ARG A 198 4.02 -6.58 9.78
N THR A 199 3.59 -7.70 10.36
CA THR A 199 2.60 -8.56 9.71
C THR A 199 1.35 -7.76 9.39
N GLY A 200 0.90 -7.81 8.13
CA GLY A 200 -0.23 -7.06 7.60
C GLY A 200 0.15 -5.80 6.83
N GLU A 201 1.36 -5.26 7.02
CA GLU A 201 1.88 -4.10 6.27
C GLU A 201 2.25 -4.49 4.84
N PHE A 202 2.41 -3.49 3.97
CA PHE A 202 2.86 -3.69 2.60
C PHE A 202 4.31 -3.27 2.39
N VAL A 203 4.97 -4.01 1.50
CA VAL A 203 6.35 -3.80 1.08
C VAL A 203 6.41 -3.81 -0.44
N TYR A 204 7.30 -3.00 -1.00
CA TYR A 204 7.64 -3.07 -2.42
C TYR A 204 8.89 -3.91 -2.57
N LEU A 205 8.81 -5.00 -3.32
CA LEU A 205 9.93 -5.90 -3.55
C LEU A 205 10.39 -5.78 -5.00
N THR A 206 11.67 -5.50 -5.21
CA THR A 206 12.32 -5.43 -6.52
C THR A 206 13.40 -6.50 -6.65
N ASN A 207 13.61 -7.00 -7.87
CA ASN A 207 14.71 -7.90 -8.17
C ASN A 207 15.94 -7.10 -8.62
N SER A 208 17.11 -7.40 -8.05
CA SER A 208 18.38 -6.76 -8.41
C SER A 208 19.18 -7.56 -9.45
N SER A 209 18.62 -8.63 -10.03
CA SER A 209 19.36 -9.51 -10.93
C SER A 209 19.71 -8.79 -12.24
N ASN A 210 21.01 -8.69 -12.53
CA ASN A 210 21.56 -8.15 -13.78
C ASN A 210 21.23 -8.98 -15.04
N SER A 211 20.47 -10.07 -14.92
CA SER A 211 20.06 -10.90 -16.06
C SER A 211 18.82 -10.31 -16.72
N SER A 212 18.84 -10.24 -18.05
CA SER A 212 17.78 -9.75 -18.96
C SER A 212 16.39 -10.40 -18.80
N SER A 213 16.23 -11.33 -17.86
CA SER A 213 14.97 -11.87 -17.38
C SER A 213 14.25 -10.81 -16.55
N ALA A 214 13.36 -10.07 -17.22
CA ALA A 214 12.35 -9.14 -16.71
C ALA A 214 12.50 -8.71 -15.24
N SER A 215 12.98 -7.49 -15.01
CA SER A 215 12.94 -6.81 -13.71
C SER A 215 11.53 -6.97 -13.10
N GLN A 216 11.45 -7.71 -11.99
CA GLN A 216 10.23 -7.88 -11.21
C GLN A 216 10.21 -6.83 -10.11
N ALA A 217 9.09 -6.13 -10.00
CA ALA A 217 8.88 -5.13 -8.98
C ALA A 217 7.40 -5.05 -8.67
N HIS A 218 7.02 -5.52 -7.49
CA HIS A 218 5.62 -5.65 -7.11
C HIS A 218 5.41 -5.30 -5.64
N TRP A 219 4.20 -4.89 -5.31
CA TRP A 219 3.74 -4.73 -3.94
C TRP A 219 3.31 -6.08 -3.37
N TYR A 220 3.72 -6.32 -2.13
CA TYR A 220 3.33 -7.50 -1.36
C TYR A 220 2.86 -7.10 0.03
N GLN A 221 1.93 -7.87 0.59
CA GLN A 221 1.54 -7.77 1.99
C GLN A 221 2.31 -8.79 2.82
N ILE A 222 2.88 -8.39 3.95
CA ILE A 222 3.59 -9.30 4.85
C ILE A 222 2.59 -10.22 5.54
N SER A 223 2.63 -11.52 5.26
CA SER A 223 1.73 -12.50 5.88
C SER A 223 2.29 -13.07 7.18
N SER A 224 3.60 -13.25 7.25
CA SER A 224 4.29 -13.70 8.46
C SER A 224 5.72 -13.21 8.47
N MET A 225 6.27 -13.06 9.67
CA MET A 225 7.64 -12.65 9.89
C MET A 225 8.19 -13.30 11.16
N TYR A 226 9.45 -13.73 11.10
CA TYR A 226 10.19 -14.18 12.29
C TYR A 226 11.68 -13.89 12.11
N THR A 227 12.40 -13.84 13.23
CA THR A 227 13.85 -13.61 13.26
C THR A 227 14.56 -14.90 13.69
N ASP A 228 15.58 -15.31 12.94
CA ASP A 228 16.44 -16.45 13.27
C ASP A 228 17.90 -16.08 13.00
N GLY A 229 18.77 -16.22 14.01
CA GLY A 229 20.22 -15.98 13.87
C GLY A 229 20.61 -14.59 13.31
N GLY A 230 19.84 -13.54 13.58
CA GLY A 230 20.07 -12.21 13.01
C GLY A 230 19.67 -12.08 11.54
N THR A 231 18.84 -13.00 11.04
CA THR A 231 18.17 -12.93 9.73
C THR A 231 16.68 -12.80 9.96
N ILE A 232 16.03 -11.92 9.20
CA ILE A 232 14.59 -11.74 9.21
C ILE A 232 14.02 -12.49 8.02
N HIS A 233 13.13 -13.41 8.34
CA HIS A 233 12.41 -14.23 7.39
C HIS A 233 11.01 -13.67 7.24
N MET A 234 10.62 -13.33 6.02
CA MET A 234 9.28 -12.84 5.73
C MET A 234 8.63 -13.73 4.68
N THR A 235 7.34 -14.03 4.90
CA THR A 235 6.46 -14.57 3.87
C THR A 235 5.54 -13.44 3.43
N LEU A 236 5.41 -13.28 2.12
CA LEU A 236 4.76 -12.16 1.47
C LEU A 236 3.63 -12.66 0.58
N ARG A 237 2.45 -12.06 0.70
CA ARG A 237 1.28 -12.35 -0.12
C ARG A 237 1.15 -11.31 -1.24
N GLY A 238 1.04 -11.76 -2.48
CA GLY A 238 0.95 -10.86 -3.63
C GLY A 238 0.97 -11.59 -4.97
N PRO A 239 1.36 -10.90 -6.06
CA PRO A 239 1.57 -11.52 -7.36
C PRO A 239 2.58 -12.68 -7.31
N GLN A 240 2.53 -13.59 -8.28
CA GLN A 240 3.51 -14.65 -8.36
C GLN A 240 4.90 -14.07 -8.65
N TRP A 241 5.90 -14.46 -7.85
CA TRP A 241 7.31 -14.15 -8.14
C TRP A 241 7.91 -15.23 -9.04
N ILE A 242 8.43 -14.84 -10.19
CA ILE A 242 8.97 -15.81 -11.16
C ILE A 242 10.49 -15.83 -11.06
N GLY A 243 11.04 -16.94 -10.59
CA GLY A 243 12.48 -17.13 -10.41
C GLY A 243 12.92 -16.97 -8.96
N GLY A 244 14.23 -16.88 -8.75
CA GLY A 244 14.78 -16.57 -7.44
C GLY A 244 16.01 -15.69 -7.54
N GLY A 245 16.46 -15.16 -6.41
CA GLY A 245 17.64 -14.29 -6.40
C GLY A 245 17.73 -13.36 -5.20
N SER A 246 18.42 -12.25 -5.43
CA SER A 246 18.54 -11.12 -4.51
C SER A 246 17.76 -9.92 -5.03
N GLY A 247 17.45 -9.00 -4.14
CA GLY A 247 16.64 -7.85 -4.49
C GLY A 247 16.72 -6.76 -3.45
N GLN A 248 15.81 -5.79 -3.58
CA GLN A 248 15.62 -4.76 -2.58
C GLN A 248 14.17 -4.74 -2.12
N ILE A 249 13.98 -4.50 -0.84
CA ILE A 249 12.69 -4.27 -0.23
C ILE A 249 12.58 -2.81 0.18
N PHE A 250 11.44 -2.19 -0.06
CA PHE A 250 11.14 -0.81 0.32
C PHE A 250 9.86 -0.77 1.16
N THR A 251 9.89 0.05 2.21
CA THR A 251 8.73 0.32 3.07
C THR A 251 8.42 1.81 3.04
N PRO A 252 7.28 2.23 2.44
CA PRO A 252 6.85 3.63 2.53
C PRO A 252 6.36 4.03 3.94
N GLY A 253 6.13 3.05 4.82
CA GLY A 253 5.46 3.22 6.10
C GLY A 253 3.96 3.49 5.94
N GLY A 254 3.12 2.86 6.76
CA GLY A 254 1.69 3.15 6.84
C GLY A 254 0.90 2.88 5.55
N VAL A 255 1.35 1.94 4.73
CA VAL A 255 0.66 1.55 3.50
C VAL A 255 -0.60 0.77 3.88
N ILE A 256 -1.76 1.28 3.48
CA ILE A 256 -3.07 0.69 3.79
C ILE A 256 -3.62 -0.16 2.64
N GLY A 257 -3.07 0.01 1.43
CA GLY A 257 -3.47 -0.76 0.26
C GLY A 257 -2.55 -0.50 -0.92
N ALA A 258 -2.37 -1.52 -1.76
CA ALA A 258 -1.63 -1.43 -3.02
C ALA A 258 -2.50 -1.95 -4.17
N TYR A 259 -2.41 -1.26 -5.29
CA TYR A 259 -3.25 -1.47 -6.46
C TYR A 259 -2.35 -1.54 -7.69
N THR A 260 -2.56 -2.54 -8.53
CA THR A 260 -1.78 -2.73 -9.76
C THR A 260 -2.74 -2.98 -10.92
N GLN A 261 -2.46 -2.34 -12.05
CA GLN A 261 -3.21 -2.48 -13.28
C GLN A 261 -2.26 -2.62 -14.47
N ILE A 262 -2.58 -3.53 -15.40
CA ILE A 262 -1.92 -3.61 -16.70
C ILE A 262 -2.69 -2.72 -17.67
N VAL A 263 -1.99 -1.78 -18.28
CA VAL A 263 -2.57 -0.76 -19.16
C VAL A 263 -1.94 -0.89 -20.55
N PRO A 264 -2.74 -0.93 -21.63
CA PRO A 264 -2.20 -0.87 -22.98
C PRO A 264 -1.58 0.50 -23.22
N MET A 265 -0.33 0.52 -23.71
CA MET A 265 0.24 1.74 -24.27
C MET A 265 -0.52 2.05 -25.55
N GLN A 266 -1.38 3.07 -25.54
CA GLN A 266 -1.98 3.56 -26.78
C GLN A 266 -0.85 4.04 -27.68
N LEU A 267 -0.55 3.28 -28.75
CA LEU A 267 0.25 3.77 -29.85
C LEU A 267 -0.42 5.07 -30.27
N ARG A 268 0.31 6.19 -30.14
CA ARG A 268 -0.22 7.48 -30.53
C ARG A 268 -0.49 7.30 -32.01
N GLY A 269 -1.77 7.28 -32.38
CA GLY A 269 -2.23 6.86 -33.70
C GLY A 269 -1.31 7.50 -34.71
N GLY A 270 -0.60 6.67 -35.48
CA GLY A 270 0.35 7.16 -36.45
C GLY A 270 -0.36 8.20 -37.29
N GLU A 271 0.14 9.43 -37.21
CA GLU A 271 0.38 10.17 -38.43
C GLU A 271 1.26 9.21 -39.26
N SER A 272 0.60 8.50 -40.17
CA SER A 272 1.26 7.70 -41.17
C SER A 272 2.16 8.64 -41.96
N GLU A 273 3.47 8.56 -41.73
CA GLU A 273 4.47 9.04 -42.69
C GLU A 273 4.32 8.31 -44.04
#